data_AF-A0A1V5UDJ7-F1
#
_entry.id   AF-A0A1V5UDJ7-F1
#
_cell.length_a   1.000
_cell.length_b   1.000
_cell.length_c   1.000
_cell.angle_alpha   90.00
_cell.angle_beta   90.00
_cell.angle_gamma   90.00
#
_symmetry.space_group_name_H-M   'P 1'
#
loop_
_entity.id
_entity.type
_entity.pdbx_description
1 polymer ?
#
loop_
_entity_poly.entity_id
_entity_poly.type
_entity_poly.pdbx_seq_one_letter_code
_entity_poly.pdbx_strand_id
1 'polypeptide(L)'
;MVVYERFPSSTVVIVSDGLGSGVKANISATMACSRLLELIRRGFSIFDAVESVVKTMNEAKQKDLPYAVFTVVNILNDGVTSILSYEMPPPVFAVNKYAAPLRERSFTLGGDIVNEFECFLDENNALVVVSDGITQAGMGITNNYGWTIEGYGDYINKCLRAGEGYDKIMAGSIVEAKKACGGRFGDDTTAVFISCRAGNVINIFTGPPADEKDDRETVKKFLETDGIKVVCGSSTASIVARFLGQKLSVENKTVSNIEPPRYEIKGIDLVTEGAITLNQVFNIIDEDPQDFTASTGVCTLHSLFAFADRVNFIVGKMKNEAHKDPVFLQLGVLSRTVIVPLIADKLRKKGKMVTLEFV
;
A
#
# COMPACT_ATOMS: atom_id res chain seq x y z
N MET A 1 -14.10 -7.07 -9.46
CA MET A 1 -12.63 -6.82 -9.52
C MET A 1 -12.23 -5.78 -8.49
N VAL A 2 -11.09 -5.97 -7.82
CA VAL A 2 -10.55 -5.03 -6.83
C VAL A 2 -9.11 -4.70 -7.20
N VAL A 3 -8.77 -3.42 -7.32
CA VAL A 3 -7.40 -2.94 -7.49
C VAL A 3 -7.11 -1.83 -6.49
N TYR A 4 -5.86 -1.72 -6.06
CA TYR A 4 -5.44 -0.62 -5.21
C TYR A 4 -4.02 -0.18 -5.58
N GLU A 5 -3.71 1.09 -5.32
CA GLU A 5 -2.38 1.65 -5.49
C GLU A 5 -2.10 2.71 -4.43
N ARG A 6 -0.87 2.71 -3.92
CA ARG A 6 -0.40 3.69 -2.94
C ARG A 6 0.43 4.76 -3.63
N PHE A 7 -0.04 5.99 -3.57
CA PHE A 7 0.66 7.20 -3.97
C PHE A 7 1.34 7.84 -2.74
N PRO A 8 2.27 8.78 -2.94
CA PRO A 8 2.97 9.40 -1.80
C PRO A 8 2.07 10.11 -0.78
N SER A 9 0.94 10.66 -1.23
CA SER A 9 0.00 11.44 -0.41
C SER A 9 -1.34 10.74 -0.15
N SER A 10 -1.63 9.65 -0.85
CA SER A 10 -2.91 8.97 -0.75
C SER A 10 -2.85 7.51 -1.19
N THR A 11 -3.84 6.72 -0.78
CA THR A 11 -4.10 5.37 -1.30
C THR A 11 -5.41 5.38 -2.04
N VAL A 12 -5.41 4.85 -3.27
CA VAL A 12 -6.62 4.70 -4.08
C VAL A 12 -7.00 3.23 -4.12
N VAL A 13 -8.26 2.93 -3.83
CA VAL A 13 -8.87 1.60 -3.95
C VAL A 13 -10.02 1.70 -4.93
N ILE A 14 -10.07 0.80 -5.91
CA ILE A 14 -11.14 0.74 -6.91
C ILE A 14 -11.77 -0.63 -6.84
N VAL A 15 -13.08 -0.65 -6.62
CA VAL A 15 -13.91 -1.85 -6.69
C VAL A 15 -14.81 -1.69 -7.90
N SER A 16 -14.73 -2.60 -8.86
CA SER A 16 -15.56 -2.56 -10.07
C SER A 16 -16.27 -3.89 -10.29
N ASP A 17 -17.53 -3.80 -10.68
CA ASP A 17 -18.33 -4.92 -11.12
C ASP A 17 -18.69 -4.78 -12.60
N GLY A 18 -18.43 -5.83 -13.37
CA GLY A 18 -18.67 -5.81 -14.81
C GLY A 18 -20.02 -6.43 -15.10
N LEU A 19 -20.88 -5.73 -15.84
CA LEU A 19 -22.18 -6.28 -16.17
C LEU A 19 -22.06 -7.43 -17.18
N GLY A 20 -22.85 -8.48 -16.97
CA GLY A 20 -22.87 -9.70 -17.77
C GLY A 20 -22.28 -10.88 -17.01
N SER A 21 -21.85 -11.93 -17.73
CA SER A 21 -21.26 -13.12 -17.10
C SER A 21 -19.96 -13.56 -17.77
N GLY A 22 -19.10 -14.15 -16.95
CA GLY A 22 -17.83 -14.74 -17.39
C GLY A 22 -16.83 -13.72 -17.94
N VAL A 23 -16.26 -14.02 -19.10
CA VAL A 23 -15.12 -13.27 -19.66
C VAL A 23 -15.49 -11.82 -19.97
N LYS A 24 -16.72 -11.53 -20.40
CA LYS A 24 -17.15 -10.17 -20.75
C LYS A 24 -17.17 -9.25 -19.53
N ALA A 25 -17.80 -9.70 -18.45
CA ALA A 25 -17.84 -8.97 -17.18
C ALA A 25 -16.43 -8.68 -16.67
N ASN A 26 -15.56 -9.70 -16.69
CA ASN A 26 -14.17 -9.55 -16.28
C ASN A 26 -13.41 -8.49 -17.12
N ILE A 27 -13.58 -8.50 -18.45
CA ILE A 27 -12.96 -7.51 -19.33
C ILE A 27 -13.49 -6.11 -19.02
N SER A 28 -14.81 -5.91 -18.88
CA SER A 28 -15.41 -4.61 -18.56
C SER A 28 -14.83 -4.03 -17.27
N ALA A 29 -14.83 -4.82 -16.19
CA ALA A 29 -14.31 -4.40 -14.89
C ALA A 29 -12.80 -4.10 -14.96
N THR A 30 -12.03 -4.94 -15.66
CA THR A 30 -10.58 -4.74 -15.85
C THR A 30 -10.29 -3.45 -16.62
N MET A 31 -11.03 -3.17 -17.69
CA MET A 31 -10.87 -1.96 -18.50
C MET A 31 -11.21 -0.70 -17.70
N ALA A 32 -12.31 -0.72 -16.92
CA ALA A 32 -12.69 0.40 -16.06
C ALA A 32 -11.61 0.70 -15.01
N CYS A 33 -11.19 -0.32 -14.25
CA CYS A 33 -10.12 -0.20 -13.24
C CYS A 33 -8.81 0.30 -13.85
N SER A 34 -8.37 -0.28 -14.98
CA SER A 34 -7.10 0.08 -15.62
C SER A 34 -7.10 1.52 -16.11
N ARG A 35 -8.22 1.98 -16.69
CA ARG A 35 -8.34 3.35 -17.18
C ARG A 35 -8.39 4.37 -16.04
N LEU A 36 -9.16 4.11 -14.99
CA LEU A 36 -9.19 4.96 -13.79
C LEU A 36 -7.79 5.12 -13.21
N LEU A 37 -7.08 4.00 -13.02
CA LEU A 37 -5.75 4.00 -12.42
C LEU A 37 -4.72 4.73 -13.29
N GLU A 38 -4.75 4.52 -14.60
CA GLU A 38 -3.85 5.19 -15.54
C GLU A 38 -4.08 6.71 -15.58
N LEU A 39 -5.33 7.18 -15.50
CA LEU A 39 -5.64 8.61 -15.42
C LEU A 39 -5.09 9.21 -14.11
N ILE A 40 -5.30 8.53 -12.98
CA ILE A 40 -4.77 8.98 -11.68
C ILE A 40 -3.24 9.01 -11.69
N ARG A 41 -2.58 7.99 -12.26
CA ARG A 41 -1.11 7.96 -12.42
C ARG A 41 -0.57 9.12 -13.26
N ARG A 42 -1.34 9.60 -14.23
CA ARG A 42 -0.99 10.76 -15.06
C ARG A 42 -1.25 12.11 -14.37
N GLY A 43 -1.74 12.09 -13.13
CA GLY A 43 -1.96 13.29 -12.32
C GLY A 43 -3.33 13.95 -12.55
N PHE A 44 -4.28 13.27 -13.20
CA PHE A 44 -5.66 13.74 -13.24
C PHE A 44 -6.28 13.65 -11.85
N SER A 45 -7.19 14.57 -11.53
CA SER A 45 -7.96 14.46 -10.29
C SER A 45 -8.85 13.21 -10.36
N ILE A 46 -9.21 12.67 -9.18
CA ILE A 46 -10.13 11.52 -9.11
C ILE A 46 -11.48 11.87 -9.74
N PHE A 47 -11.91 13.12 -9.60
CA PHE A 47 -13.14 13.62 -10.21
C PHE A 47 -13.07 13.56 -11.74
N ASP A 48 -11.99 14.08 -12.35
CA ASP A 48 -11.80 14.05 -13.81
C ASP A 48 -11.66 12.61 -14.33
N ALA A 49 -10.97 11.75 -13.57
CA ALA A 49 -10.80 10.35 -13.91
C ALA A 49 -12.15 9.62 -13.94
N VAL A 50 -12.98 9.82 -12.91
CA VAL A 50 -14.34 9.26 -12.83
C VAL A 50 -15.22 9.84 -13.93
N GLU A 51 -15.22 11.14 -14.16
CA GLU A 51 -16.00 11.79 -15.22
C GLU A 51 -15.71 11.17 -16.60
N SER A 52 -14.43 11.03 -16.92
CA SER A 52 -13.97 10.46 -18.20
C SER A 52 -14.48 9.03 -18.41
N VAL A 53 -14.47 8.22 -17.36
CA VAL A 53 -14.90 6.81 -17.42
C VAL A 53 -16.42 6.71 -17.45
N VAL A 54 -17.14 7.46 -16.60
CA VAL A 54 -18.61 7.51 -16.58
C VAL A 54 -19.15 7.94 -17.94
N LYS A 55 -18.55 8.95 -18.57
CA LYS A 55 -18.93 9.38 -19.92
C LYS A 55 -18.88 8.23 -20.94
N THR A 56 -17.81 7.44 -20.90
CA THR A 56 -17.68 6.27 -21.78
C THR A 56 -18.66 5.15 -21.42
N MET A 57 -18.94 4.93 -20.13
CA MET A 57 -19.93 3.92 -19.69
C MET A 57 -21.36 4.31 -20.09
N ASN A 58 -21.72 5.59 -19.97
CA ASN A 58 -23.01 6.11 -20.40
C ASN A 58 -23.22 5.93 -21.92
N GLU A 59 -22.19 6.21 -22.73
CA GLU A 59 -22.24 5.92 -24.17
C GLU A 59 -22.31 4.41 -24.46
N ALA A 60 -21.62 3.58 -23.68
CA ALA A 60 -21.63 2.12 -23.82
C ALA A 60 -23.00 1.50 -23.49
N LYS A 61 -23.68 2.02 -22.46
CA LYS A 61 -25.03 1.63 -22.03
C LYS A 61 -26.05 1.75 -23.17
N GLN A 62 -25.85 2.69 -24.08
CA GLN A 62 -26.72 2.91 -25.24
C GLN A 62 -26.40 2.01 -26.44
N LYS A 63 -25.24 1.33 -26.45
CA LYS A 63 -24.66 0.65 -27.62
C LYS A 63 -24.37 -0.84 -27.43
N ASP A 64 -24.85 -1.45 -26.35
CA ASP A 64 -24.59 -2.86 -25.98
C ASP A 64 -23.08 -3.21 -25.94
N LEU A 65 -22.28 -2.24 -25.47
CA LEU A 65 -20.83 -2.38 -25.30
C LEU A 65 -20.49 -2.85 -23.88
N PRO A 66 -19.27 -3.37 -23.64
CA PRO A 66 -18.79 -3.74 -22.31
C PRO A 66 -19.02 -2.60 -21.30
N TYR A 67 -19.81 -2.88 -20.27
CA TYR A 67 -20.24 -1.92 -19.25
C TYR A 67 -19.83 -2.41 -17.86
N ALA A 68 -19.40 -1.48 -17.01
CA ALA A 68 -19.01 -1.77 -15.64
C ALA A 68 -19.40 -0.63 -14.70
N VAL A 69 -19.82 -1.01 -13.51
CA VAL A 69 -20.08 -0.14 -12.36
C VAL A 69 -18.86 -0.15 -11.46
N PHE A 70 -18.66 0.89 -10.67
CA PHE A 70 -17.47 0.98 -9.81
C PHE A 70 -17.59 1.99 -8.67
N THR A 71 -16.80 1.75 -7.63
CA THR A 71 -16.56 2.67 -6.52
C THR A 71 -15.07 2.95 -6.45
N VAL A 72 -14.70 4.23 -6.46
CA VAL A 72 -13.33 4.72 -6.24
C VAL A 72 -13.26 5.33 -4.85
N VAL A 73 -12.36 4.80 -4.04
CA VAL A 73 -12.06 5.29 -2.69
C VAL A 73 -10.67 5.92 -2.73
N ASN A 74 -10.56 7.16 -2.30
CA ASN A 74 -9.28 7.85 -2.14
C ASN A 74 -9.09 8.27 -0.68
N ILE A 75 -8.01 7.76 -0.09
CA ILE A 75 -7.69 7.87 1.33
C ILE A 75 -6.41 8.67 1.43
N LEU A 76 -6.47 9.88 1.96
CA LEU A 76 -5.29 10.67 2.25
C LEU A 76 -4.52 10.07 3.44
N ASN A 77 -3.23 10.37 3.54
CA ASN A 77 -2.39 9.84 4.62
C ASN A 77 -2.82 10.26 6.04
N ASP A 78 -3.67 11.29 6.16
CA ASP A 78 -4.24 11.76 7.41
C ASP A 78 -5.58 11.09 7.77
N GLY A 79 -6.08 10.19 6.92
CA GLY A 79 -7.35 9.47 7.11
C GLY A 79 -8.55 10.11 6.40
N VAL A 80 -8.42 11.33 5.86
CA VAL A 80 -9.50 11.97 5.10
C VAL A 80 -9.80 11.12 3.87
N THR A 81 -11.04 10.66 3.77
CA THR A 81 -11.46 9.69 2.75
C THR A 81 -12.61 10.24 1.92
N SER A 82 -12.41 10.24 0.60
CA SER A 82 -13.37 10.66 -0.41
C SER A 82 -13.73 9.47 -1.28
N ILE A 83 -15.02 9.30 -1.57
CA ILE A 83 -15.53 8.13 -2.30
C ILE A 83 -16.46 8.62 -3.40
N LEU A 84 -16.21 8.15 -4.62
CA LEU A 84 -17.11 8.33 -5.76
C LEU A 84 -17.62 6.96 -6.20
N SER A 85 -18.93 6.82 -6.30
CA SER A 85 -19.60 5.56 -6.65
C SER A 85 -20.52 5.77 -7.84
N TYR A 86 -20.33 4.92 -8.86
CA TYR A 86 -21.16 4.87 -10.06
C TYR A 86 -21.92 3.54 -10.07
N GLU A 87 -23.24 3.62 -9.83
CA GLU A 87 -24.19 2.50 -9.81
C GLU A 87 -23.82 1.29 -8.90
N MET A 88 -22.91 1.50 -7.94
CA MET A 88 -22.56 0.50 -6.93
C MET A 88 -23.34 0.73 -5.62
N PRO A 89 -23.52 -0.31 -4.77
CA PRO A 89 -24.11 -0.14 -3.46
C PRO A 89 -23.38 0.92 -2.60
N PRO A 90 -24.11 1.71 -1.78
CA PRO A 90 -23.50 2.67 -0.86
C PRO A 90 -22.48 2.00 0.08
N PRO A 91 -21.30 2.59 0.31
CA PRO A 91 -20.35 2.05 1.28
C PRO A 91 -20.92 2.05 2.70
N VAL A 92 -20.53 1.07 3.51
CA VAL A 92 -20.86 0.98 4.94
C VAL A 92 -19.67 1.46 5.76
N PHE A 93 -19.92 2.34 6.72
CA PHE A 93 -18.90 2.80 7.66
C PHE A 93 -19.08 2.09 9.00
N ALA A 94 -18.06 1.34 9.41
CA ALA A 94 -18.02 0.61 10.65
C ALA A 94 -17.11 1.33 11.66
N VAL A 95 -17.65 1.62 12.85
CA VAL A 95 -16.94 2.27 13.94
C VAL A 95 -17.35 1.62 15.26
N ASN A 96 -16.37 1.16 16.04
CA ASN A 96 -16.60 0.46 17.31
C ASN A 96 -17.56 -0.75 17.16
N LYS A 97 -18.80 -0.62 17.66
CA LYS A 97 -19.85 -1.66 17.64
C LYS A 97 -21.02 -1.30 16.74
N TYR A 98 -20.83 -0.32 15.85
CA TYR A 98 -21.85 0.21 14.97
C TYR A 98 -21.36 0.27 13.52
N ALA A 99 -22.22 -0.09 12.59
CA ALA A 99 -22.00 -0.05 11.15
C ALA A 99 -23.29 0.42 10.49
N ALA A 100 -23.17 1.40 9.58
CA ALA A 100 -24.28 1.93 8.81
C ALA A 100 -23.83 2.41 7.42
N PRO A 101 -24.71 2.39 6.41
CA PRO A 101 -24.43 3.01 5.12
C PRO A 101 -24.06 4.48 5.29
N LEU A 102 -23.06 4.95 4.53
CA LEU A 102 -22.71 6.36 4.47
C LEU A 102 -23.83 7.16 3.79
N ARG A 103 -23.98 8.42 4.22
CA ARG A 103 -24.91 9.34 3.59
C ARG A 103 -24.35 9.76 2.23
N GLU A 104 -25.15 9.56 1.18
CA GLU A 104 -24.77 9.94 -0.18
C GLU A 104 -25.12 11.40 -0.52
N ARG A 105 -24.32 11.96 -1.44
CA ARG A 105 -24.65 13.16 -2.20
C ARG A 105 -24.60 12.82 -3.69
N SER A 106 -25.75 12.77 -4.33
CA SER A 106 -25.85 12.48 -5.77
C SER A 106 -25.69 13.75 -6.61
N PHE A 107 -25.00 13.65 -7.73
CA PHE A 107 -24.86 14.71 -8.72
C PHE A 107 -24.63 14.10 -10.12
N THR A 108 -24.80 14.92 -11.16
CA THR A 108 -24.55 14.48 -12.54
C THR A 108 -23.10 14.69 -12.91
N LEU A 109 -22.44 13.64 -13.40
CA LEU A 109 -21.06 13.65 -13.86
C LEU A 109 -20.92 12.78 -15.11
N GLY A 110 -20.23 13.25 -16.15
CA GLY A 110 -20.08 12.46 -17.38
C GLY A 110 -21.41 12.14 -18.09
N GLY A 111 -22.49 12.87 -17.77
CA GLY A 111 -23.83 12.65 -18.32
C GLY A 111 -24.67 11.57 -17.63
N ASP A 112 -24.21 11.04 -16.48
CA ASP A 112 -24.97 10.09 -15.66
C ASP A 112 -24.88 10.48 -14.17
N ILE A 113 -25.60 9.77 -13.29
CA ILE A 113 -25.62 10.04 -11.84
C ILE A 113 -24.44 9.33 -11.16
N VAL A 114 -23.70 10.09 -10.35
CA VAL A 114 -22.63 9.60 -9.47
C VAL A 114 -22.94 10.02 -8.04
N ASN A 115 -22.63 9.12 -7.10
CA ASN A 115 -22.78 9.36 -5.67
C ASN A 115 -21.43 9.66 -5.02
N GLU A 116 -21.36 10.77 -4.29
CA GLU A 116 -20.23 11.16 -3.45
C GLU A 116 -20.50 10.81 -1.98
N PHE A 117 -19.46 10.31 -1.32
CA PHE A 117 -19.45 10.07 0.12
C PHE A 117 -18.12 10.54 0.71
N GLU A 118 -18.17 10.96 1.96
CA GLU A 118 -17.00 11.39 2.72
C GLU A 118 -16.99 10.70 4.09
N CYS A 119 -15.81 10.31 4.54
CA CYS A 119 -15.60 9.83 5.90
C CYS A 119 -14.15 10.09 6.35
N PHE A 120 -13.88 9.78 7.61
CA PHE A 120 -12.55 9.86 8.19
C PHE A 120 -12.14 8.49 8.72
N LEU A 121 -11.08 7.92 8.15
CA LEU A 121 -10.55 6.62 8.54
C LEU A 121 -9.49 6.76 9.63
N ASP A 122 -9.61 5.96 10.69
CA ASP A 122 -8.65 5.86 11.79
C ASP A 122 -8.41 4.38 12.16
N GLU A 123 -7.66 4.14 13.25
CA GLU A 123 -7.28 2.79 13.69
C GLU A 123 -8.45 1.93 14.22
N ASN A 124 -9.59 2.55 14.54
CA ASN A 124 -10.72 1.91 15.20
C ASN A 124 -11.96 1.78 14.31
N ASN A 125 -11.83 2.19 13.04
CA ASN A 125 -12.92 2.18 12.09
C ASN A 125 -12.53 1.53 10.76
N ALA A 126 -13.52 1.22 9.95
CA ALA A 126 -13.33 0.64 8.64
C ALA A 126 -14.42 1.12 7.67
N LEU A 127 -14.02 1.35 6.42
CA LEU A 127 -14.91 1.51 5.29
C LEU A 127 -15.11 0.15 4.64
N VAL A 128 -16.36 -0.20 4.38
CA VAL A 128 -16.75 -1.46 3.74
C VAL A 128 -17.41 -1.16 2.41
N VAL A 129 -16.84 -1.70 1.33
CA VAL A 129 -17.36 -1.57 -0.03
C VAL A 129 -17.72 -2.97 -0.52
N VAL A 130 -18.92 -3.13 -1.05
CA VAL A 130 -19.45 -4.43 -1.51
C VAL A 130 -20.00 -4.34 -2.93
N SER A 131 -19.99 -5.45 -3.65
CA SER A 131 -20.78 -5.60 -4.88
C SER A 131 -22.25 -5.89 -4.54
N ASP A 132 -23.09 -5.79 -5.55
CA ASP A 132 -24.50 -6.13 -5.43
C ASP A 132 -24.73 -7.62 -5.13
N GLY A 133 -23.79 -8.51 -5.45
CA GLY A 133 -23.78 -9.91 -5.01
C GLY A 133 -23.90 -10.09 -3.49
N ILE A 134 -23.47 -9.12 -2.68
CA ILE A 134 -23.74 -9.09 -1.23
C ILE A 134 -25.13 -8.54 -0.92
N THR A 135 -25.48 -7.36 -1.45
CA THR A 135 -26.75 -6.70 -1.09
C THR A 135 -27.97 -7.43 -1.63
N GLN A 136 -27.83 -8.11 -2.77
CA GLN A 136 -28.88 -8.92 -3.40
C GLN A 136 -28.86 -10.38 -2.92
N ALA A 137 -27.98 -10.73 -1.97
CA ALA A 137 -27.91 -12.09 -1.46
C ALA A 137 -29.27 -12.56 -0.90
N GLY A 138 -29.73 -13.72 -1.39
CA GLY A 138 -31.02 -14.30 -1.02
C GLY A 138 -32.24 -13.66 -1.69
N MET A 139 -32.06 -12.78 -2.68
CA MET A 139 -33.16 -12.20 -3.45
C MET A 139 -33.99 -13.31 -4.12
N GLY A 140 -35.30 -13.29 -3.86
CA GLY A 140 -36.24 -14.30 -4.37
C GLY A 140 -36.17 -15.66 -3.68
N ILE A 141 -35.28 -15.84 -2.69
CA ILE A 141 -35.13 -17.08 -1.91
C ILE A 141 -35.49 -16.83 -0.45
N THR A 142 -34.71 -16.01 0.26
CA THR A 142 -34.92 -15.70 1.67
C THR A 142 -35.70 -14.42 1.88
N ASN A 143 -35.59 -13.46 0.94
CA ASN A 143 -36.29 -12.19 0.97
C ASN A 143 -36.55 -11.65 -0.44
N ASN A 144 -37.57 -10.81 -0.61
CA ASN A 144 -37.94 -10.27 -1.93
C ASN A 144 -36.87 -9.32 -2.52
N TYR A 145 -36.13 -8.61 -1.67
CA TYR A 145 -35.12 -7.61 -2.08
C TYR A 145 -33.67 -8.04 -1.77
N GLY A 146 -33.46 -9.27 -1.33
CA GLY A 146 -32.17 -9.73 -0.80
C GLY A 146 -31.88 -9.15 0.60
N TRP A 147 -30.59 -9.02 0.93
CA TRP A 147 -30.11 -8.48 2.20
C TRP A 147 -30.25 -6.96 2.32
N THR A 148 -30.25 -6.25 1.20
CA THR A 148 -30.08 -4.79 1.13
C THR A 148 -28.78 -4.31 1.79
N ILE A 149 -28.47 -3.02 1.64
CA ILE A 149 -27.27 -2.45 2.29
C ILE A 149 -27.48 -2.26 3.79
N GLU A 150 -28.72 -1.97 4.21
CA GLU A 150 -29.11 -1.85 5.61
C GLU A 150 -29.05 -3.19 6.34
N GLY A 151 -29.58 -4.26 5.75
CA GLY A 151 -29.52 -5.59 6.36
C GLY A 151 -28.09 -6.13 6.43
N TYR A 152 -27.23 -5.78 5.47
CA TYR A 152 -25.80 -6.07 5.57
C TYR A 152 -25.13 -5.27 6.71
N GLY A 153 -25.47 -3.99 6.90
CA GLY A 153 -25.05 -3.21 8.06
C GLY A 153 -25.47 -3.86 9.39
N ASP A 154 -26.68 -4.39 9.49
CA ASP A 154 -27.17 -5.13 10.65
C ASP A 154 -26.40 -6.44 10.91
N TYR A 155 -25.98 -7.14 9.86
CA TYR A 155 -25.09 -8.29 9.98
C TYR A 155 -23.74 -7.88 10.59
N ILE A 156 -23.10 -6.84 10.05
CA ILE A 156 -21.82 -6.33 10.58
C ILE A 156 -21.99 -5.91 12.05
N ASN A 157 -23.10 -5.22 12.38
CA ASN A 157 -23.44 -4.84 13.76
C ASN A 157 -23.48 -6.03 14.72
N LYS A 158 -24.09 -7.15 14.31
CA LYS A 158 -24.13 -8.37 15.12
C LYS A 158 -22.74 -8.93 15.38
N CYS A 159 -21.91 -9.02 14.34
CA CYS A 159 -20.53 -9.51 14.46
C CYS A 159 -19.65 -8.61 15.35
N LEU A 160 -19.71 -7.29 15.16
CA LEU A 160 -18.95 -6.34 15.98
C LEU A 160 -19.38 -6.40 17.46
N ARG A 161 -20.68 -6.57 17.74
CA ARG A 161 -21.17 -6.75 19.11
C ARG A 161 -20.72 -8.06 19.75
N ALA A 162 -20.50 -9.09 18.94
CA ALA A 162 -19.90 -10.36 19.36
C ALA A 162 -18.37 -10.29 19.54
N GLY A 163 -17.75 -9.14 19.25
CA GLY A 163 -16.30 -8.94 19.38
C GLY A 163 -15.48 -9.53 18.23
N GLU A 164 -16.10 -9.75 17.07
CA GLU A 164 -15.40 -10.24 15.88
C GLU A 164 -14.57 -9.13 15.23
N GLY A 165 -13.33 -9.43 14.86
CA GLY A 165 -12.47 -8.52 14.09
C GLY A 165 -12.86 -8.49 12.60
N TYR A 166 -12.51 -7.40 11.90
CA TYR A 166 -12.91 -7.15 10.51
C TYR A 166 -12.54 -8.28 9.55
N ASP A 167 -11.41 -8.96 9.72
CA ASP A 167 -11.02 -10.11 8.88
C ASP A 167 -12.03 -11.26 8.93
N LYS A 168 -12.54 -11.54 10.14
CA LYS A 168 -13.55 -12.58 10.36
C LYS A 168 -14.89 -12.16 9.76
N ILE A 169 -15.26 -10.89 9.90
CA ILE A 169 -16.50 -10.34 9.33
C ILE A 169 -16.44 -10.35 7.81
N MET A 170 -15.32 -9.97 7.22
CA MET A 170 -15.09 -10.01 5.77
C MET A 170 -15.28 -11.44 5.23
N ALA A 171 -14.59 -12.42 5.82
CA ALA A 171 -14.74 -13.82 5.43
C ALA A 171 -16.16 -14.35 5.66
N GLY A 172 -16.77 -13.98 6.78
CA GLY A 172 -18.15 -14.32 7.14
C GLY A 172 -19.17 -13.75 6.15
N SER A 173 -18.95 -12.53 5.64
CA SER A 173 -19.84 -11.87 4.68
C SER A 173 -20.06 -12.72 3.43
N ILE A 174 -18.99 -13.31 2.89
CA ILE A 174 -19.05 -14.19 1.71
C ILE A 174 -19.78 -15.50 2.04
N VAL A 175 -19.50 -16.09 3.20
CA VAL A 175 -20.11 -17.35 3.64
C VAL A 175 -21.62 -17.18 3.85
N GLU A 176 -22.02 -16.11 4.53
CA GLU A 176 -23.41 -15.84 4.85
C GLU A 176 -24.21 -15.40 3.61
N ALA A 177 -23.61 -14.64 2.68
CA ALA A 177 -24.22 -14.36 1.38
C ALA A 177 -24.50 -15.64 0.58
N LYS A 178 -23.54 -16.57 0.54
CA LYS A 178 -23.73 -17.89 -0.10
C LYS A 178 -24.84 -18.70 0.56
N LYS A 179 -24.91 -18.69 1.90
CA LYS A 179 -25.97 -19.38 2.65
C LYS A 179 -27.34 -18.79 2.34
N ALA A 180 -27.46 -17.45 2.30
CA ALA A 180 -28.70 -16.77 1.95
C ALA A 180 -29.19 -17.15 0.54
N CYS A 181 -28.27 -17.43 -0.38
CA CYS A 181 -28.56 -17.90 -1.74
C CYS A 181 -28.76 -19.42 -1.86
N GLY A 182 -29.00 -20.14 -0.76
CA GLY A 182 -29.25 -21.59 -0.78
C GLY A 182 -28.00 -22.44 -1.02
N GLY A 183 -26.81 -21.94 -0.68
CA GLY A 183 -25.54 -22.67 -0.80
C GLY A 183 -24.80 -22.48 -2.13
N ARG A 184 -25.27 -21.57 -3.00
CA ARG A 184 -24.62 -21.16 -4.26
C ARG A 184 -24.52 -19.65 -4.34
N PHE A 185 -23.61 -19.11 -5.16
CA PHE A 185 -23.60 -17.68 -5.46
C PHE A 185 -24.60 -17.39 -6.59
N GLY A 186 -25.38 -16.32 -6.44
CA GLY A 186 -26.29 -15.84 -7.49
C GLY A 186 -25.56 -14.98 -8.52
N ASP A 187 -24.57 -14.21 -8.06
CA ASP A 187 -23.72 -13.32 -8.86
C ASP A 187 -22.31 -13.22 -8.26
N ASP A 188 -21.40 -12.53 -8.95
CA ASP A 188 -20.06 -12.22 -8.48
C ASP A 188 -20.12 -11.44 -7.15
N THR A 189 -19.63 -12.08 -6.10
CA THR A 189 -19.78 -11.58 -4.72
C THR A 189 -18.45 -11.03 -4.20
N THR A 190 -18.39 -9.72 -4.00
CA THR A 190 -17.18 -9.00 -3.53
C THR A 190 -17.47 -8.25 -2.23
N ALA A 191 -16.59 -8.38 -1.25
CA ALA A 191 -16.58 -7.56 -0.04
C ALA A 191 -15.16 -7.08 0.26
N VAL A 192 -14.99 -5.76 0.39
CA VAL A 192 -13.70 -5.09 0.64
C VAL A 192 -13.80 -4.30 1.92
N PHE A 193 -12.93 -4.61 2.88
CA PHE A 193 -12.81 -3.88 4.14
C PHE A 193 -11.53 -3.06 4.09
N ILE A 194 -11.64 -1.76 4.38
CA ILE A 194 -10.54 -0.81 4.32
C ILE A 194 -10.43 -0.14 5.68
N SER A 195 -9.33 -0.38 6.38
CA SER A 195 -9.03 0.23 7.68
C SER A 195 -7.66 0.89 7.66
N CYS A 196 -7.45 1.88 8.52
CA CYS A 196 -6.18 2.58 8.66
C CYS A 196 -5.44 2.13 9.92
N ARG A 197 -4.12 2.32 9.93
CA ARG A 197 -3.28 2.20 11.13
C ARG A 197 -2.05 3.08 10.99
N ALA A 198 -1.39 3.39 12.10
CA ALA A 198 -0.05 3.96 12.07
C ALA A 198 0.87 3.07 11.21
N GLY A 199 1.51 3.68 10.21
CA GLY A 199 2.42 3.00 9.30
C GLY A 199 3.80 2.82 9.93
N ASN A 200 4.41 1.66 9.68
CA ASN A 200 5.80 1.41 10.04
C ASN A 200 6.71 2.13 9.05
N VAL A 201 7.38 3.19 9.51
CA VAL A 201 8.27 4.01 8.69
C VAL A 201 9.73 3.61 8.95
N ILE A 202 10.48 3.38 7.88
CA ILE A 202 11.92 3.15 7.92
C ILE A 202 12.62 4.22 7.10
N ASN A 203 13.64 4.83 7.69
CA ASN A 203 14.48 5.84 7.07
C ASN A 203 15.87 5.26 6.89
N ILE A 204 16.37 5.27 5.66
CA ILE A 204 17.65 4.68 5.28
C ILE A 204 18.53 5.79 4.72
N PHE A 205 19.64 6.06 5.41
CA PHE A 205 20.67 6.98 4.90
C PHE A 205 21.86 6.18 4.36
N THR A 206 22.14 6.33 3.06
CA THR A 206 23.23 5.59 2.40
C THR A 206 24.07 6.47 1.48
N GLY A 207 25.37 6.51 1.75
CA GLY A 207 26.33 7.37 1.07
C GLY A 207 26.35 8.79 1.64
N PRO A 208 27.52 9.44 1.74
CA PRO A 208 27.62 10.87 2.02
C PRO A 208 26.99 11.74 0.92
N PRO A 209 26.41 12.91 1.25
CA PRO A 209 26.00 13.93 0.29
C PRO A 209 27.12 14.31 -0.68
N ALA A 210 26.77 14.88 -1.84
CA ALA A 210 27.77 15.28 -2.82
C ALA A 210 28.76 16.33 -2.27
N ASP A 211 28.25 17.26 -1.46
CA ASP A 211 29.00 18.35 -0.84
C ASP A 211 29.01 18.21 0.70
N GLU A 212 30.19 18.23 1.32
CA GLU A 212 30.33 18.07 2.79
C GLU A 212 29.59 19.16 3.60
N LYS A 213 29.26 20.29 2.98
CA LYS A 213 28.48 21.37 3.62
C LYS A 213 27.06 20.92 3.95
N ASP A 214 26.53 19.97 3.18
CA ASP A 214 25.16 19.47 3.30
C ASP A 214 25.06 18.30 4.30
N ASP A 215 26.21 17.76 4.76
CA ASP A 215 26.28 16.70 5.77
C ASP A 215 25.40 17.02 6.99
N ARG A 216 25.58 18.23 7.54
CA ARG A 216 24.95 18.62 8.80
C ARG A 216 23.42 18.71 8.66
N GLU A 217 22.95 19.31 7.57
CA GLU A 217 21.51 19.48 7.31
C GLU A 217 20.85 18.14 7.00
N THR A 218 21.51 17.31 6.18
CA THR A 218 21.02 15.99 5.78
C THR A 218 20.90 15.06 7.00
N VAL A 219 21.94 14.99 7.84
CA VAL A 219 21.90 14.18 9.07
C VAL A 219 20.84 14.69 10.04
N LYS A 220 20.71 16.01 10.20
CA LYS A 220 19.66 16.59 11.04
C LYS A 220 18.28 16.16 10.57
N LYS A 221 17.97 16.33 9.28
CA LYS A 221 16.70 15.91 8.67
C LYS A 221 16.45 14.42 8.84
N PHE A 222 17.47 13.59 8.61
CA PHE A 222 17.39 12.14 8.79
C PHE A 222 17.01 11.76 10.22
N LEU A 223 17.61 12.40 11.23
CA LEU A 223 17.35 12.12 12.65
C LEU A 223 15.99 12.65 13.12
N GLU A 224 15.55 13.79 12.59
CA GLU A 224 14.26 14.42 12.95
C GLU A 224 13.04 13.75 12.29
N THR A 225 13.24 12.96 11.24
CA THR A 225 12.15 12.21 10.61
C THR A 225 11.67 11.11 11.56
N ASP A 226 10.37 10.85 11.70
CA ASP A 226 9.89 9.77 12.57
C ASP A 226 10.14 8.35 12.01
N GLY A 227 10.17 7.35 12.89
CA GLY A 227 10.33 5.92 12.53
C GLY A 227 11.74 5.37 12.73
N ILE A 228 11.98 4.16 12.22
CA ILE A 228 13.24 3.43 12.37
C ILE A 228 14.35 4.12 11.57
N LYS A 229 15.56 4.18 12.13
CA LYS A 229 16.76 4.81 11.57
C LYS A 229 17.79 3.76 11.17
N VAL A 230 18.08 3.68 9.89
CA VAL A 230 19.09 2.77 9.32
C VAL A 230 20.16 3.57 8.60
N VAL A 231 21.43 3.27 8.87
CA VAL A 231 22.57 3.86 8.16
C VAL A 231 23.33 2.77 7.42
N CYS A 232 23.47 2.92 6.11
CA CYS A 232 24.14 1.96 5.25
C CYS A 232 25.37 2.62 4.61
N GLY A 233 26.57 2.39 5.15
CA GLY A 233 27.81 3.01 4.70
C GLY A 233 28.74 3.35 5.84
N SER A 234 29.99 2.88 5.80
CA SER A 234 31.02 3.26 6.79
C SER A 234 31.28 4.77 6.83
N SER A 235 31.43 5.41 5.67
CA SER A 235 31.60 6.88 5.59
C SER A 235 30.37 7.63 6.12
N THR A 236 29.16 7.18 5.72
CA THR A 236 27.90 7.75 6.21
C THR A 236 27.77 7.61 7.73
N ALA A 237 28.12 6.44 8.26
CA ALA A 237 28.11 6.13 9.68
C ALA A 237 29.06 7.05 10.47
N SER A 238 30.24 7.34 9.92
CA SER A 238 31.19 8.29 10.51
C SER A 238 30.61 9.72 10.59
N ILE A 239 29.96 10.19 9.52
CA ILE A 239 29.32 11.51 9.49
C ILE A 239 28.20 11.60 10.54
N VAL A 240 27.34 10.58 10.61
CA VAL A 240 26.24 10.50 11.59
C VAL A 240 26.77 10.42 13.02
N ALA A 241 27.79 9.58 13.28
CA ALA A 241 28.40 9.46 14.60
C ALA A 241 29.03 10.78 15.07
N ARG A 242 29.73 11.48 14.17
CA ARG A 242 30.31 12.81 14.43
C ARG A 242 29.23 13.84 14.77
N PHE A 243 28.12 13.84 14.05
CA PHE A 243 26.99 14.75 14.32
C PHE A 243 26.35 14.48 15.70
N LEU A 244 26.18 13.21 16.07
CA LEU A 244 25.60 12.80 17.35
C LEU A 244 26.58 12.88 18.55
N GLY A 245 27.86 13.16 18.30
CA GLY A 245 28.91 13.09 19.32
C GLY A 245 29.11 11.66 19.88
N GLN A 246 28.80 10.63 19.10
CA GLN A 246 28.91 9.23 19.49
C GLN A 246 30.13 8.56 18.84
N LYS A 247 30.57 7.43 19.40
CA LYS A 247 31.62 6.59 18.79
C LYS A 247 30.99 5.56 17.86
N LEU A 248 31.65 5.32 16.72
CA LEU A 248 31.35 4.20 15.83
C LEU A 248 32.11 2.96 16.32
N SER A 249 31.39 1.90 16.71
CA SER A 249 31.98 0.60 17.08
C SER A 249 31.62 -0.46 16.06
N VAL A 250 32.53 -1.43 15.86
CA VAL A 250 32.28 -2.63 15.05
C VAL A 250 31.68 -3.69 15.97
N GLU A 251 30.60 -4.35 15.54
CA GLU A 251 30.02 -5.46 16.29
C GLU A 251 30.99 -6.66 16.21
N ASN A 252 31.59 -7.02 17.34
CA ASN A 252 32.53 -8.14 17.43
C ASN A 252 31.79 -9.49 17.41
N LYS A 253 31.34 -9.91 16.24
CA LYS A 253 30.93 -11.30 15.97
C LYS A 253 31.81 -11.88 14.88
N THR A 254 32.06 -13.18 14.96
CA THR A 254 32.84 -13.95 13.99
C THR A 254 32.22 -13.78 12.60
N VAL A 255 32.78 -12.86 11.82
CA VAL A 255 32.31 -12.54 10.48
C VAL A 255 32.65 -13.73 9.59
N SER A 256 31.64 -14.43 9.06
CA SER A 256 31.88 -15.35 7.96
C SER A 256 32.46 -14.55 6.78
N ASN A 257 33.32 -15.13 5.94
CA ASN A 257 33.99 -14.40 4.84
C ASN A 257 33.02 -13.72 3.83
N ILE A 258 31.71 -13.98 3.91
CA ILE A 258 30.67 -13.48 3.00
C ILE A 258 29.84 -12.36 3.65
N GLU A 259 29.83 -12.26 4.98
CA GLU A 259 28.97 -11.33 5.70
C GLU A 259 29.63 -9.95 5.84
N PRO A 260 28.96 -8.86 5.43
CA PRO A 260 29.49 -7.51 5.63
C PRO A 260 29.45 -7.15 7.13
N PRO A 261 30.44 -6.39 7.62
CA PRO A 261 30.48 -5.99 9.03
C PRO A 261 29.26 -5.16 9.42
N ARG A 262 28.80 -5.36 10.66
CA ARG A 262 27.82 -4.53 11.32
C ARG A 262 28.51 -3.53 12.24
N TYR A 263 27.93 -2.34 12.32
CA TYR A 263 28.41 -1.29 13.20
C TYR A 263 27.31 -0.90 14.20
N GLU A 264 27.71 -0.19 15.23
CA GLU A 264 26.81 0.37 16.23
C GLU A 264 27.08 1.86 16.41
N ILE A 265 25.99 2.63 16.46
CA ILE A 265 25.96 4.04 16.84
C ILE A 265 24.78 4.21 17.79
N LYS A 266 25.03 4.73 19.00
CA LYS A 266 23.94 5.00 19.95
C LYS A 266 22.95 6.01 19.33
N GLY A 267 21.67 5.62 19.28
CA GLY A 267 20.60 6.43 18.68
C GLY A 267 20.26 6.08 17.24
N ILE A 268 20.89 5.04 16.66
CA ILE A 268 20.57 4.49 15.34
C ILE A 268 20.21 3.00 15.49
N ASP A 269 19.13 2.55 14.85
CA ASP A 269 18.59 1.19 15.03
C ASP A 269 19.42 0.12 14.29
N LEU A 270 19.97 0.45 13.12
CA LEU A 270 20.83 -0.45 12.35
C LEU A 270 21.91 0.32 11.58
N VAL A 271 23.17 -0.13 11.70
CA VAL A 271 24.30 0.44 10.94
C VAL A 271 25.05 -0.68 10.20
N THR A 272 25.21 -0.55 8.88
CA THR A 272 25.81 -1.59 8.02
C THR A 272 26.90 -1.03 7.08
N GLU A 273 27.67 -1.91 6.44
CA GLU A 273 28.76 -1.57 5.50
C GLU A 273 28.31 -0.67 4.35
N GLY A 274 27.08 -0.86 3.85
CA GLY A 274 26.51 -0.02 2.81
C GLY A 274 26.21 -0.79 1.54
N ALA A 275 27.05 -0.65 0.52
CA ALA A 275 26.69 -1.10 -0.82
C ALA A 275 26.64 -2.63 -0.93
N ILE A 276 27.55 -3.34 -0.24
CA ILE A 276 27.54 -4.81 -0.22
C ILE A 276 26.25 -5.29 0.44
N THR A 277 25.90 -4.72 1.60
CA THR A 277 24.66 -5.06 2.31
C THR A 277 23.42 -4.81 1.44
N LEU A 278 23.33 -3.67 0.75
CA LEU A 278 22.19 -3.37 -0.13
C LEU A 278 22.07 -4.37 -1.28
N ASN A 279 23.18 -4.75 -1.91
CA ASN A 279 23.17 -5.74 -2.98
C ASN A 279 22.78 -7.14 -2.48
N GLN A 280 23.29 -7.54 -1.31
CA GLN A 280 22.93 -8.83 -0.71
C GLN A 280 21.45 -8.87 -0.30
N VAL A 281 20.92 -7.79 0.29
CA VAL A 281 19.48 -7.71 0.62
C VAL A 281 18.63 -7.75 -0.65
N PHE A 282 19.03 -7.05 -1.71
CA PHE A 282 18.30 -7.09 -2.98
C PHE A 282 18.12 -8.50 -3.56
N ASN A 283 19.10 -9.39 -3.32
CA ASN A 283 19.05 -10.78 -3.77
C ASN A 283 18.07 -11.64 -2.97
N ILE A 284 17.81 -11.30 -1.70
CA ILE A 284 16.92 -12.08 -0.82
C ILE A 284 15.58 -11.40 -0.52
N ILE A 285 15.37 -10.17 -1.02
CA ILE A 285 14.19 -9.35 -0.69
C ILE A 285 12.85 -10.01 -1.07
N ASP A 286 12.90 -10.95 -2.00
CA ASP A 286 11.73 -11.69 -2.47
C ASP A 286 11.42 -12.95 -1.65
N GLU A 287 12.38 -13.43 -0.85
CA GLU A 287 12.26 -14.58 0.04
C GLU A 287 11.50 -14.22 1.34
N ASP A 288 10.96 -15.23 2.03
CA ASP A 288 10.29 -15.06 3.33
C ASP A 288 11.33 -14.76 4.41
N PRO A 289 11.23 -13.63 5.15
CA PRO A 289 12.13 -13.34 6.26
C PRO A 289 12.20 -14.44 7.33
N GLN A 290 11.16 -15.27 7.47
CA GLN A 290 11.14 -16.38 8.45
C GLN A 290 12.13 -17.50 8.10
N ASP A 291 12.54 -17.61 6.85
CA ASP A 291 13.51 -18.61 6.40
C ASP A 291 14.95 -18.28 6.84
N PHE A 292 15.18 -17.05 7.34
CA PHE A 292 16.50 -16.58 7.76
C PHE A 292 16.59 -16.51 9.28
N THR A 293 17.27 -17.49 9.88
CA THR A 293 17.50 -17.54 11.35
C THR A 293 18.73 -16.74 11.80
N ALA A 294 19.57 -16.31 10.85
CA ALA A 294 20.81 -15.59 11.15
C ALA A 294 20.54 -14.11 11.44
N SER A 295 21.05 -13.61 12.57
CA SER A 295 20.97 -12.20 12.96
C SER A 295 22.08 -11.36 12.31
N THR A 296 22.15 -11.41 10.98
CA THR A 296 23.10 -10.62 10.18
C THR A 296 22.56 -9.22 9.92
N GLY A 297 23.42 -8.26 9.56
CA GLY A 297 22.97 -6.93 9.14
C GLY A 297 22.08 -6.97 7.89
N VAL A 298 22.31 -7.94 7.00
CA VAL A 298 21.52 -8.20 5.78
C VAL A 298 20.13 -8.72 6.15
N CYS A 299 20.04 -9.79 6.94
CA CYS A 299 18.77 -10.37 7.37
C CYS A 299 17.96 -9.37 8.19
N THR A 300 18.60 -8.60 9.07
CA THR A 300 17.92 -7.55 9.85
C THR A 300 17.30 -6.49 8.93
N LEU A 301 18.04 -6.01 7.92
CA LEU A 301 17.53 -5.05 6.95
C LEU A 301 16.40 -5.64 6.08
N HIS A 302 16.48 -6.92 5.72
CA HIS A 302 15.41 -7.64 5.02
C HIS A 302 14.13 -7.75 5.86
N SER A 303 14.24 -8.16 7.14
CA SER A 303 13.10 -8.19 8.06
C SER A 303 12.48 -6.80 8.25
N LEU A 304 13.32 -5.76 8.35
CA LEU A 304 12.89 -4.37 8.39
C LEU A 304 12.10 -3.99 7.13
N PHE A 305 12.59 -4.35 5.93
CA PHE A 305 11.84 -4.14 4.70
C PHE A 305 10.50 -4.85 4.69
N ALA A 306 10.42 -6.09 5.18
CA ALA A 306 9.16 -6.81 5.29
C ALA A 306 8.17 -6.11 6.25
N PHE A 307 8.65 -5.63 7.39
CA PHE A 307 7.87 -4.90 8.41
C PHE A 307 7.39 -3.51 7.97
N ALA A 308 8.15 -2.82 7.11
CA ALA A 308 7.85 -1.45 6.69
C ALA A 308 6.57 -1.33 5.84
N ASP A 309 5.79 -0.29 6.11
CA ASP A 309 4.76 0.23 5.19
C ASP A 309 5.35 1.32 4.29
N ARG A 310 6.28 2.09 4.83
CA ARG A 310 6.96 3.18 4.14
C ARG A 310 8.47 3.10 4.33
N VAL A 311 9.21 3.27 3.24
CA VAL A 311 10.68 3.34 3.24
C VAL A 311 11.12 4.66 2.61
N ASN A 312 11.86 5.46 3.36
CA ASN A 312 12.48 6.69 2.87
C ASN A 312 13.97 6.45 2.67
N PHE A 313 14.46 6.61 1.45
CA PHE A 313 15.88 6.56 1.17
C PHE A 313 16.43 7.97 1.00
N ILE A 314 17.48 8.27 1.76
CA ILE A 314 18.37 9.40 1.54
C ILE A 314 19.64 8.82 0.94
N VAL A 315 19.93 9.14 -0.32
CA VAL A 315 20.99 8.53 -1.12
C VAL A 315 22.03 9.58 -1.46
N GLY A 316 23.18 9.48 -0.82
CA GLY A 316 24.33 10.35 -1.10
C GLY A 316 24.97 10.07 -2.46
N LYS A 317 25.30 11.14 -3.18
CA LYS A 317 25.92 11.13 -4.51
C LYS A 317 27.44 11.28 -4.49
N MET A 318 28.08 11.34 -3.32
CA MET A 318 29.54 11.42 -3.25
C MET A 318 30.17 10.28 -4.06
N LYS A 319 31.03 10.64 -5.02
CA LYS A 319 31.73 9.67 -5.87
C LYS A 319 32.61 8.79 -4.99
N ASN A 320 32.24 7.53 -4.87
CA ASN A 320 33.02 6.55 -4.14
C ASN A 320 33.98 5.86 -5.13
N GLU A 321 35.25 6.26 -5.14
CA GLU A 321 36.29 5.66 -6.00
C GLU A 321 36.42 4.13 -5.78
N ALA A 322 36.04 3.63 -4.59
CA ALA A 322 36.01 2.19 -4.28
C ALA A 322 35.06 1.37 -5.16
N HIS A 323 34.05 1.97 -5.80
CA HIS A 323 33.16 1.24 -6.74
C HIS A 323 33.81 0.94 -8.09
N LYS A 324 34.96 1.53 -8.39
CA LYS A 324 35.78 1.18 -9.57
C LYS A 324 36.81 0.08 -9.27
N ASP A 325 36.89 -0.36 -8.02
CA ASP A 325 37.80 -1.42 -7.61
C ASP A 325 37.44 -2.72 -8.36
N PRO A 326 38.41 -3.37 -9.04
CA PRO A 326 38.20 -4.61 -9.77
C PRO A 326 37.50 -5.70 -8.96
N VAL A 327 37.70 -5.76 -7.64
CA VAL A 327 37.08 -6.75 -6.76
C VAL A 327 35.56 -6.55 -6.70
N PHE A 328 35.09 -5.30 -6.58
CA PHE A 328 33.65 -5.00 -6.55
C PHE A 328 32.97 -5.30 -7.90
N LEU A 329 33.67 -5.03 -9.00
CA LEU A 329 33.21 -5.37 -10.35
C LEU A 329 33.13 -6.90 -10.55
N GLN A 330 34.13 -7.65 -10.08
CA GLN A 330 34.14 -9.12 -10.16
C GLN A 330 33.05 -9.78 -9.31
N LEU A 331 32.69 -9.17 -8.18
CA LEU A 331 31.61 -9.63 -7.30
C LEU A 331 30.22 -9.17 -7.77
N GLY A 332 30.12 -8.38 -8.85
CA GLY A 332 28.86 -7.89 -9.39
C GLY A 332 28.13 -6.89 -8.49
N VAL A 333 28.85 -6.18 -7.60
CA VAL A 333 28.25 -5.23 -6.67
C VAL A 333 27.85 -3.95 -7.41
N LEU A 334 26.54 -3.66 -7.45
CA LEU A 334 26.01 -2.45 -8.05
C LEU A 334 26.24 -1.24 -7.14
N SER A 335 26.45 -0.07 -7.74
CA SER A 335 26.60 1.19 -7.01
C SER A 335 25.29 1.60 -6.33
N ARG A 336 25.38 2.42 -5.28
CA ARG A 336 24.21 2.89 -4.49
C ARG A 336 23.15 3.58 -5.35
N THR A 337 23.57 4.38 -6.32
CA THR A 337 22.68 5.08 -7.27
C THR A 337 21.95 4.14 -8.23
N VAL A 338 22.41 2.89 -8.37
CA VAL A 338 21.78 1.86 -9.22
C VAL A 338 20.97 0.88 -8.37
N ILE A 339 21.55 0.35 -7.29
CA ILE A 339 20.88 -0.67 -6.46
C ILE A 339 19.68 -0.13 -5.69
N VAL A 340 19.72 1.12 -5.21
CA VAL A 340 18.61 1.69 -4.44
C VAL A 340 17.33 1.83 -5.28
N PRO A 341 17.37 2.37 -6.52
CA PRO A 341 16.21 2.32 -7.42
C PRO A 341 15.66 0.91 -7.65
N LEU A 342 16.52 -0.10 -7.85
CA LEU A 342 16.08 -1.48 -8.05
C LEU A 342 15.39 -2.06 -6.81
N ILE A 343 15.92 -1.80 -5.61
CA ILE A 343 15.27 -2.15 -4.33
C ILE A 343 13.92 -1.44 -4.22
N ALA A 344 13.88 -0.13 -4.51
CA ALA A 344 12.67 0.67 -4.44
C ALA A 344 11.56 0.10 -5.34
N ASP A 345 11.90 -0.33 -6.56
CA ASP A 345 10.94 -0.93 -7.48
C ASP A 345 10.39 -2.27 -6.99
N LYS A 346 11.25 -3.13 -6.41
CA LYS A 346 10.78 -4.38 -5.78
C LYS A 346 9.87 -4.11 -4.58
N LEU A 347 10.23 -3.14 -3.72
CA LEU A 347 9.42 -2.75 -2.56
C LEU A 347 8.06 -2.17 -2.99
N ARG A 348 8.02 -1.32 -4.02
CA ARG A 348 6.77 -0.78 -4.59
C ARG A 348 5.88 -1.88 -5.15
N LYS A 349 6.45 -2.86 -5.87
CA LYS A 349 5.72 -4.04 -6.36
C LYS A 349 5.14 -4.89 -5.22
N LYS A 350 5.79 -4.89 -4.05
CA LYS A 350 5.29 -5.48 -2.80
C LYS A 350 4.29 -4.58 -2.05
N GLY A 351 3.80 -3.50 -2.67
CA GLY A 351 2.77 -2.62 -2.10
C GLY A 351 3.26 -1.59 -1.09
N LYS A 352 4.58 -1.38 -0.97
CA LYS A 352 5.17 -0.43 0.00
C LYS A 352 5.32 0.95 -0.61
N MET A 353 5.21 1.99 0.22
CA MET A 353 5.47 3.36 -0.17
C MET A 353 6.97 3.64 -0.11
N VAL A 354 7.58 4.04 -1.23
CA VAL A 354 9.04 4.30 -1.28
C VAL A 354 9.34 5.68 -1.82
N THR A 355 10.05 6.48 -1.02
CA THR A 355 10.56 7.80 -1.41
C THR A 355 12.08 7.73 -1.60
N LEU A 356 12.57 8.38 -2.65
CA LEU A 356 14.00 8.47 -2.97
C LEU A 356 14.39 9.95 -2.99
N GLU A 357 15.27 10.34 -2.08
CA GLU A 357 15.90 11.65 -2.03
C GLU A 357 17.39 11.49 -2.32
N PHE A 358 17.90 12.18 -3.34
CA PHE A 358 19.31 12.11 -3.67
C PHE A 358 20.02 13.40 -3.29
N VAL A 359 20.97 13.29 -2.36
CA VAL A 359 21.72 14.39 -1.74
C VAL A 359 23.19 14.38 -2.12
#